data_AF-F2U075-F1
#
_entry.id   AF-F2U075-F1
#
_cell.length_a   1.000
_cell.length_b   1.000
_cell.length_c   1.000
_cell.angle_alpha   90.00
_cell.angle_beta   90.00
_cell.angle_gamma   90.00
#
_symmetry.space_group_name_H-M   'P 1'
#
loop_
_entity.id
_entity.type
_entity.pdbx_description
1 polymer ?
#
loop_
_entity_poly.entity_id
_entity_poly.type
_entity_poly.pdbx_seq_one_letter_code
_entity_poly.pdbx_strand_id
1 'polypeptide(L)'
;MSDPSSASSLASEALQVLTEQVFTNMKLATPALEELLKAASKYHAAMEQANAAAQVFVDALGKVAVTANRGRAATHELGQSMQKIASQHHKMVADRDIQTRKMQTQFIVPLQKRLRTEQKTFGKMEDDFKGMTKQYKNELKKAGQSTIKAQKTAAKKSKDEHAQEVMQKALKTMLHKSKSFEAFNQRCLRACLIEERRRYCYLMDNYVSVFEDDLRNSGAAALVREVLELSGAPEQLPDSSLELIARNGSNGVMFEVPVGAGEEKEKSLRSIEPSPLTKELEQRFHNHDDHDDQPHLLPPGCPPGGLRSHTSTDDLDANQSRRSRRSPSS
;
A
#
# COMPACT_ATOMS: atom_id res chain seq x y z
N MET A 1 29.81 34.58 3.92
CA MET A 1 29.39 33.62 4.96
C MET A 1 27.90 33.80 5.15
N SER A 2 27.10 32.81 4.79
CA SER A 2 25.64 32.85 4.94
C SER A 2 25.29 32.91 6.43
N ASP A 3 24.42 33.82 6.83
CA ASP A 3 24.03 34.00 8.23
C ASP A 3 23.31 32.72 8.72
N PRO A 4 23.79 32.02 9.77
CA PRO A 4 23.17 30.79 10.26
C PRO A 4 21.70 30.98 10.69
N SER A 5 21.29 32.22 10.98
CA SER A 5 19.88 32.58 11.19
C SER A 5 19.01 32.39 9.93
N SER A 6 19.57 32.53 8.74
CA SER A 6 18.86 32.37 7.46
C SER A 6 18.64 30.89 7.11
N ALA A 7 19.62 30.02 7.42
CA ALA A 7 19.52 28.59 7.17
C ALA A 7 18.48 27.90 8.08
N SER A 8 18.44 28.24 9.38
CA SER A 8 17.42 27.73 10.30
C SER A 8 16.00 28.22 9.94
N SER A 9 15.88 29.44 9.40
CA SER A 9 14.60 29.95 8.89
C SER A 9 14.05 29.15 7.71
N LEU A 10 14.90 28.78 6.75
CA LEU A 10 14.52 28.01 5.55
C LEU A 10 14.14 26.56 5.90
N ALA A 11 14.91 25.92 6.80
CA ALA A 11 14.61 24.56 7.27
C ALA A 11 13.26 24.51 8.02
N SER A 12 13.01 25.48 8.90
CA SER A 12 11.75 25.59 9.63
C SER A 12 10.53 25.77 8.70
N GLU A 13 10.70 26.46 7.58
CA GLU A 13 9.66 26.62 6.55
C GLU A 13 9.42 25.32 5.76
N ALA A 14 10.48 24.60 5.38
CA ALA A 14 10.36 23.31 4.70
C ALA A 14 9.59 22.26 5.54
N LEU A 15 9.84 22.21 6.85
CA LEU A 15 9.10 21.33 7.77
C LEU A 15 7.62 21.71 7.88
N GLN A 16 7.29 23.02 7.86
CA GLN A 16 5.89 23.48 7.84
C GLN A 16 5.18 23.01 6.57
N VAL A 17 5.80 23.21 5.40
CA VAL A 17 5.24 22.79 4.10
C VAL A 17 4.97 21.28 4.09
N LEU A 18 5.92 20.46 4.56
CA LEU A 18 5.73 19.02 4.67
C LEU A 18 4.56 18.67 5.62
N THR A 19 4.45 19.37 6.75
CA THR A 19 3.37 19.14 7.72
C THR A 19 2.00 19.46 7.10
N GLU A 20 1.90 20.59 6.41
CA GLU A 20 0.69 21.01 5.68
C GLU A 20 0.32 20.04 4.55
N GLN A 21 1.33 19.49 3.85
CA GLN A 21 1.12 18.47 2.83
C GLN A 21 0.55 17.18 3.42
N VAL A 22 1.08 16.70 4.55
CA VAL A 22 0.56 15.50 5.24
C VAL A 22 -0.89 15.72 5.68
N PHE A 23 -1.24 16.89 6.23
CA PHE A 23 -2.64 17.22 6.52
C PHE A 23 -3.53 17.20 5.28
N THR A 24 -3.03 17.75 4.16
CA THR A 24 -3.76 17.79 2.90
C THR A 24 -3.99 16.38 2.36
N ASN A 25 -2.96 15.53 2.35
CA ASN A 25 -3.06 14.13 1.94
C ASN A 25 -4.09 13.36 2.79
N MET A 26 -4.04 13.52 4.11
CA MET A 26 -5.00 12.90 5.02
C MET A 26 -6.45 13.33 4.77
N LYS A 27 -6.68 14.57 4.33
CA LYS A 27 -8.03 15.06 3.95
C LYS A 27 -8.47 14.49 2.59
N LEU A 28 -7.57 14.45 1.63
CA LEU A 28 -7.83 13.91 0.29
C LEU A 28 -8.07 12.40 0.32
N ALA A 29 -7.50 11.69 1.30
CA ALA A 29 -7.72 10.27 1.50
C ALA A 29 -9.13 9.94 2.04
N THR A 30 -9.76 10.86 2.80
CA THR A 30 -11.06 10.58 3.45
C THR A 30 -12.16 10.18 2.45
N PRO A 31 -12.40 10.91 1.34
CA PRO A 31 -13.39 10.49 0.33
C PRO A 31 -13.11 9.10 -0.25
N ALA A 32 -11.84 8.75 -0.49
CA ALA A 32 -11.45 7.44 -1.02
C ALA A 32 -11.75 6.31 0.00
N LEU A 33 -11.50 6.55 1.29
CA LEU A 33 -11.85 5.60 2.35
C LEU A 33 -13.37 5.45 2.52
N GLU A 34 -14.13 6.54 2.37
CA GLU A 34 -15.60 6.48 2.36
C GLU A 34 -16.15 5.70 1.15
N GLU A 35 -15.53 5.88 -0.02
CA GLU A 35 -15.87 5.11 -1.22
C GLU A 35 -15.54 3.63 -1.04
N LEU A 36 -14.36 3.30 -0.53
CA LEU A 36 -13.96 1.94 -0.19
C LEU A 36 -14.96 1.30 0.78
N LEU A 37 -15.41 2.04 1.79
CA LEU A 37 -16.37 1.54 2.76
C LEU A 37 -17.75 1.27 2.12
N LYS A 38 -18.21 2.13 1.19
CA LYS A 38 -19.43 1.90 0.41
C LYS A 38 -19.29 0.65 -0.47
N ALA A 39 -18.15 0.49 -1.13
CA ALA A 39 -17.86 -0.67 -1.95
C ALA A 39 -17.83 -1.96 -1.11
N ALA A 40 -17.15 -1.94 0.04
CA ALA A 40 -17.10 -3.06 0.97
C ALA A 40 -18.48 -3.47 1.49
N SER A 41 -19.35 -2.50 1.80
CA SER A 41 -20.72 -2.78 2.24
C SER A 41 -21.55 -3.47 1.14
N LYS A 42 -21.41 -3.02 -0.11
CA LYS A 42 -22.06 -3.68 -1.26
C LYS A 42 -21.48 -5.07 -1.50
N TYR A 43 -20.16 -5.22 -1.41
CA TYR A 43 -19.47 -6.48 -1.57
C TYR A 43 -19.91 -7.50 -0.51
N HIS A 44 -19.99 -7.10 0.76
CA HIS A 44 -20.52 -7.92 1.85
C HIS A 44 -21.94 -8.42 1.54
N ALA A 45 -22.86 -7.53 1.15
CA ALA A 45 -24.22 -7.93 0.81
C ALA A 45 -24.27 -8.92 -0.38
N ALA A 46 -23.39 -8.76 -1.36
CA ALA A 46 -23.27 -9.69 -2.48
C ALA A 46 -22.69 -11.05 -2.03
N MET A 47 -21.71 -11.07 -1.12
CA MET A 47 -21.18 -12.31 -0.53
C MET A 47 -22.27 -13.08 0.21
N GLU A 48 -23.11 -12.41 1.01
CA GLU A 48 -24.23 -13.05 1.73
C GLU A 48 -25.19 -13.74 0.74
N GLN A 49 -25.57 -13.03 -0.34
CA GLN A 49 -26.45 -13.57 -1.36
C GLN A 49 -25.81 -14.75 -2.11
N ALA A 50 -24.54 -14.62 -2.49
CA ALA A 50 -23.80 -15.67 -3.19
C ALA A 50 -23.64 -16.93 -2.32
N ASN A 51 -23.37 -16.77 -1.02
CA ASN A 51 -23.25 -17.90 -0.08
C ASN A 51 -24.59 -18.60 0.11
N ALA A 52 -25.69 -17.84 0.25
CA ALA A 52 -27.04 -18.42 0.33
C ALA A 52 -27.40 -19.22 -0.93
N ALA A 53 -27.11 -18.68 -2.12
CA ALA A 53 -27.33 -19.39 -3.38
C ALA A 53 -26.43 -20.63 -3.50
N ALA A 54 -25.16 -20.53 -3.11
CA ALA A 54 -24.22 -21.65 -3.13
C ALA A 54 -24.67 -22.78 -2.20
N GLN A 55 -25.21 -22.46 -1.02
CA GLN A 55 -25.73 -23.47 -0.10
C GLN A 55 -26.84 -24.31 -0.76
N VAL A 56 -27.83 -23.65 -1.37
CA VAL A 56 -28.94 -24.32 -2.08
C VAL A 56 -28.42 -25.18 -3.24
N PHE A 57 -27.44 -24.66 -3.99
CA PHE A 57 -26.81 -25.38 -5.09
C PHE A 57 -26.10 -26.66 -4.60
N VAL A 58 -25.30 -26.57 -3.55
CA VAL A 58 -24.55 -27.72 -3.01
C VAL A 58 -25.51 -28.76 -2.40
N ASP A 59 -26.59 -28.32 -1.75
CA ASP A 59 -27.65 -29.23 -1.26
C ASP A 59 -28.31 -30.01 -2.41
N ALA A 60 -28.59 -29.35 -3.53
CA ALA A 60 -29.14 -30.01 -4.72
C ALA A 60 -28.14 -31.01 -5.33
N LEU A 61 -26.86 -30.63 -5.45
CA LEU A 61 -25.79 -31.53 -5.89
C LEU A 61 -25.67 -32.76 -4.98
N GLY A 62 -25.77 -32.57 -3.66
CA GLY A 62 -25.76 -33.66 -2.68
C GLY A 62 -26.90 -34.65 -2.89
N LYS A 63 -28.12 -34.19 -3.21
CA LYS A 63 -29.26 -35.05 -3.53
C LYS A 63 -29.03 -35.89 -4.79
N VAL A 64 -28.42 -35.30 -5.82
CA VAL A 64 -28.03 -36.04 -7.04
C VAL A 64 -26.97 -37.09 -6.70
N ALA A 65 -25.96 -36.73 -5.89
CA ALA A 65 -24.92 -37.65 -5.46
C ALA A 65 -25.49 -38.86 -4.68
N VAL A 66 -26.46 -38.63 -3.78
CA VAL A 66 -27.17 -39.71 -3.06
C VAL A 66 -27.93 -40.61 -4.03
N THR A 67 -28.55 -40.05 -5.07
CA THR A 67 -29.26 -40.83 -6.09
C THR A 67 -28.29 -41.69 -6.89
N ALA A 68 -27.17 -41.13 -7.35
CA ALA A 68 -26.12 -41.87 -8.06
C ALA A 68 -25.52 -42.98 -7.19
N ASN A 69 -25.36 -42.74 -5.89
CA ASN A 69 -24.84 -43.73 -4.94
C ASN A 69 -25.78 -44.95 -4.74
N ARG A 70 -27.04 -44.88 -5.18
CA ARG A 70 -27.96 -46.04 -5.23
C ARG A 70 -27.83 -46.85 -6.52
N GLY A 71 -27.05 -46.37 -7.49
CA GLY A 71 -26.71 -47.09 -8.71
C GLY A 71 -25.88 -48.35 -8.44
N ARG A 72 -25.58 -49.11 -9.49
CA ARG A 72 -24.78 -50.36 -9.39
C ARG A 72 -23.39 -50.15 -10.01
N ALA A 73 -22.41 -50.93 -9.54
CA ALA A 73 -21.04 -50.96 -10.06
C ALA A 73 -20.43 -49.54 -10.15
N ALA A 74 -19.84 -49.18 -11.29
CA ALA A 74 -19.15 -47.89 -11.48
C ALA A 74 -20.02 -46.66 -11.16
N THR A 75 -21.35 -46.73 -11.32
CA THR A 75 -22.25 -45.62 -10.95
C THR A 75 -22.29 -45.41 -9.43
N HIS A 76 -22.20 -46.47 -8.63
CA HIS A 76 -22.11 -46.38 -7.17
C HIS A 76 -20.83 -45.64 -6.75
N GLU A 77 -19.69 -46.04 -7.30
CA GLU A 77 -18.38 -45.42 -7.03
C GLU A 77 -18.35 -43.93 -7.43
N LEU A 78 -19.00 -43.59 -8.54
CA LEU A 78 -19.18 -42.20 -8.95
C LEU A 78 -20.03 -41.43 -7.95
N GLY A 79 -21.14 -42.01 -7.49
CA GLY A 79 -22.00 -41.41 -6.46
C GLY A 79 -21.24 -41.14 -5.16
N GLN A 80 -20.41 -42.08 -4.69
CA GLN A 80 -19.54 -41.87 -3.53
C GLN A 80 -18.56 -40.70 -3.74
N SER A 81 -17.96 -40.59 -4.93
CA SER A 81 -17.04 -39.50 -5.26
C SER A 81 -17.76 -38.15 -5.32
N MET A 82 -18.96 -38.10 -5.90
CA MET A 82 -19.81 -36.91 -5.91
C MET A 82 -20.21 -36.47 -4.50
N GLN A 83 -20.49 -37.41 -3.59
CA GLN A 83 -20.77 -37.09 -2.18
C GLN A 83 -19.57 -36.44 -1.50
N LYS A 84 -18.35 -36.95 -1.72
CA LYS A 84 -17.12 -36.33 -1.22
C LYS A 84 -16.94 -34.90 -1.74
N ILE A 85 -17.20 -34.67 -3.04
CA ILE A 85 -17.16 -33.34 -3.65
C ILE A 85 -18.20 -32.40 -3.02
N ALA A 86 -19.45 -32.85 -2.88
CA ALA A 86 -20.51 -32.05 -2.27
C ALA A 86 -20.17 -31.70 -0.80
N SER A 87 -19.67 -32.66 -0.02
CA SER A 87 -19.22 -32.41 1.35
C SER A 87 -18.04 -31.43 1.42
N GLN A 88 -17.09 -31.51 0.49
CA GLN A 88 -15.99 -30.55 0.43
C GLN A 88 -16.48 -29.15 0.06
N HIS A 89 -17.41 -29.04 -0.90
CA HIS A 89 -17.97 -27.74 -1.29
C HIS A 89 -18.81 -27.13 -0.14
N HIS A 90 -19.51 -27.93 0.68
CA HIS A 90 -20.15 -27.42 1.90
C HIS A 90 -19.15 -26.76 2.85
N LYS A 91 -17.96 -27.34 3.04
CA LYS A 91 -16.92 -26.73 3.87
C LYS A 91 -16.46 -25.39 3.28
N MET A 92 -16.22 -25.34 1.97
CA MET A 92 -15.87 -24.10 1.29
C MET A 92 -16.97 -23.03 1.40
N VAL A 93 -18.26 -23.41 1.38
CA VAL A 93 -19.37 -22.48 1.63
C VAL A 93 -19.34 -21.97 3.09
N ALA A 94 -19.11 -22.85 4.06
CA ALA A 94 -19.02 -22.49 5.46
C ALA A 94 -17.83 -21.55 5.76
N ASP A 95 -16.67 -21.81 5.17
CA ASP A 95 -15.49 -20.95 5.30
C ASP A 95 -15.76 -19.56 4.71
N ARG A 96 -16.42 -19.48 3.55
CA ARG A 96 -16.87 -18.21 2.96
C ARG A 96 -17.91 -17.48 3.81
N ASP A 97 -18.79 -18.19 4.52
CA ASP A 97 -19.74 -17.58 5.46
C ASP A 97 -19.01 -16.92 6.63
N ILE A 98 -18.01 -17.61 7.19
CA ILE A 98 -17.14 -17.05 8.25
C ILE A 98 -16.43 -15.79 7.74
N GLN A 99 -15.81 -15.85 6.55
CA GLN A 99 -15.16 -14.70 5.93
C GLN A 99 -16.13 -13.53 5.68
N THR A 100 -17.37 -13.82 5.27
CA THR A 100 -18.41 -12.80 5.07
C THR A 100 -18.72 -12.09 6.40
N ARG A 101 -18.86 -12.84 7.50
CA ARG A 101 -19.04 -12.25 8.83
C ARG A 101 -17.82 -11.43 9.28
N LYS A 102 -16.60 -11.89 8.96
CA LYS A 102 -15.37 -11.14 9.21
C LYS A 102 -15.37 -9.81 8.45
N MET A 103 -15.78 -9.78 7.17
CA MET A 103 -15.91 -8.54 6.40
C MET A 103 -16.77 -7.49 7.13
N GLN A 104 -17.91 -7.88 7.70
CA GLN A 104 -18.74 -6.96 8.48
C GLN A 104 -18.08 -6.53 9.79
N THR A 105 -17.62 -7.50 10.59
CA THR A 105 -17.22 -7.28 11.99
C THR A 105 -15.80 -6.76 12.15
N GLN A 106 -14.91 -7.12 11.25
CA GLN A 106 -13.48 -6.81 11.29
C GLN A 106 -13.06 -5.76 10.25
N PHE A 107 -13.86 -5.47 9.21
CA PHE A 107 -13.49 -4.43 8.23
C PHE A 107 -14.48 -3.26 8.20
N ILE A 108 -15.75 -3.52 7.88
CA ILE A 108 -16.76 -2.46 7.69
C ILE A 108 -17.02 -1.67 8.98
N VAL A 109 -17.39 -2.35 10.07
CA VAL A 109 -17.74 -1.69 11.34
C VAL A 109 -16.54 -0.94 11.95
N PRO A 110 -15.33 -1.52 12.02
CA PRO A 110 -14.15 -0.82 12.52
C PRO A 110 -13.82 0.44 11.71
N LEU A 111 -13.83 0.36 10.37
CA LEU A 111 -13.55 1.51 9.51
C LEU A 111 -14.62 2.61 9.62
N GLN A 112 -15.90 2.23 9.71
CA GLN A 112 -17.00 3.19 9.97
C GLN A 112 -16.77 3.98 11.25
N LYS A 113 -16.35 3.31 12.32
CA LYS A 113 -16.05 3.96 13.61
C LYS A 113 -14.82 4.85 13.49
N ARG A 114 -13.75 4.36 12.87
CA ARG A 114 -12.48 5.08 12.70
C ARG A 114 -12.69 6.38 11.92
N LEU A 115 -13.37 6.34 10.77
CA LEU A 115 -13.63 7.51 9.91
C LEU A 115 -14.34 8.65 10.65
N ARG A 116 -15.31 8.34 11.51
CA ARG A 116 -16.01 9.36 12.32
C ARG A 116 -15.09 10.03 13.36
N THR A 117 -14.16 9.27 13.92
CA THR A 117 -13.26 9.75 14.97
C THR A 117 -12.05 10.47 14.42
N GLU A 118 -11.47 9.98 13.31
CA GLU A 118 -10.22 10.53 12.76
C GLU A 118 -10.40 11.98 12.31
N GLN A 119 -11.56 12.33 11.76
CA GLN A 119 -11.82 13.68 11.26
C GLN A 119 -11.70 14.73 12.36
N LYS A 120 -12.16 14.38 13.57
CA LYS A 120 -12.02 15.24 14.75
C LYS A 120 -10.56 15.28 15.24
N THR A 121 -9.89 14.13 15.27
CA THR A 121 -8.51 14.03 15.74
C THR A 121 -7.56 14.87 14.90
N PHE A 122 -7.60 14.73 13.57
CA PHE A 122 -6.68 15.47 12.71
C PHE A 122 -7.08 16.94 12.56
N GLY A 123 -8.38 17.26 12.59
CA GLY A 123 -8.85 18.65 12.58
C GLY A 123 -8.31 19.43 13.78
N LYS A 124 -8.38 18.83 14.99
CA LYS A 124 -7.77 19.40 16.19
C LYS A 124 -6.25 19.57 16.04
N MET A 125 -5.57 18.55 15.52
CA MET A 125 -4.13 18.60 15.32
C MET A 125 -3.72 19.72 14.36
N GLU A 126 -4.49 19.95 13.31
CA GLU A 126 -4.27 21.02 12.34
C GLU A 126 -4.52 22.42 12.92
N ASP A 127 -5.60 22.58 13.70
CA ASP A 127 -5.91 23.84 14.38
C ASP A 127 -4.84 24.19 15.42
N ASP A 128 -4.40 23.21 16.21
CA ASP A 128 -3.30 23.35 17.17
C ASP A 128 -2.00 23.75 16.44
N PHE A 129 -1.69 23.09 15.31
CA PHE A 129 -0.52 23.42 14.49
C PHE A 129 -0.57 24.86 13.97
N LYS A 130 -1.70 25.30 13.39
CA LYS A 130 -1.88 26.68 12.88
C LYS A 130 -1.77 27.71 13.99
N GLY A 131 -2.43 27.47 15.13
CA GLY A 131 -2.42 28.35 16.29
C GLY A 131 -1.01 28.55 16.84
N MET A 132 -0.30 27.45 17.10
CA MET A 132 1.07 27.49 17.63
C MET A 132 2.06 28.06 16.61
N THR A 133 1.94 27.72 15.33
CA THR A 133 2.78 28.30 14.26
C THR A 133 2.66 29.82 14.21
N LYS A 134 1.43 30.35 14.29
CA LYS A 134 1.18 31.79 14.36
C LYS A 134 1.81 32.42 15.61
N GLN A 135 1.71 31.76 16.76
CA GLN A 135 2.34 32.23 18.00
C GLN A 135 3.86 32.30 17.87
N TYR A 136 4.52 31.22 17.43
CA TYR A 136 5.98 31.19 17.26
C TYR A 136 6.47 32.24 16.25
N LYS A 137 5.78 32.41 15.11
CA LYS A 137 6.09 33.47 14.13
C LYS A 137 6.01 34.87 14.76
N ASN A 138 5.01 35.12 15.60
CA ASN A 138 4.87 36.40 16.31
C ASN A 138 6.00 36.62 17.34
N GLU A 139 6.38 35.58 18.09
CA GLU A 139 7.49 35.64 19.04
C GLU A 139 8.83 35.91 18.34
N LEU A 140 9.08 35.23 17.21
CA LEU A 140 10.28 35.40 16.41
C LEU A 140 10.35 36.81 15.80
N LYS A 141 9.22 37.34 15.30
CA LYS A 141 9.12 38.72 14.79
C LYS A 141 9.45 39.74 15.88
N LYS A 142 8.91 39.58 17.10
CA LYS A 142 9.22 40.46 18.24
C LYS A 142 10.70 40.38 18.63
N ALA A 143 11.26 39.18 18.68
CA ALA A 143 12.68 38.98 18.98
C ALA A 143 13.58 39.65 17.92
N GLY A 144 13.29 39.45 16.64
CA GLY A 144 14.04 40.07 15.53
C GLY A 144 14.00 41.60 15.57
N GLN A 145 12.85 42.21 15.87
CA GLN A 145 12.76 43.66 16.04
C GLN A 145 13.61 44.17 17.21
N SER A 146 13.61 43.46 18.34
CA SER A 146 14.46 43.79 19.50
C SER A 146 15.95 43.64 19.17
N THR A 147 16.34 42.61 18.41
CA THR A 147 17.71 42.42 17.93
C THR A 147 18.17 43.56 17.05
N ILE A 148 17.36 43.98 16.06
CA ILE A 148 17.68 45.11 15.18
C ILE A 148 17.85 46.40 15.98
N LYS A 149 16.99 46.65 16.98
CA LYS A 149 17.10 47.80 17.87
C LYS A 149 18.39 47.75 18.68
N ALA A 150 18.73 46.59 19.26
CA ALA A 150 19.95 46.42 20.05
C ALA A 150 21.22 46.58 19.20
N GLN A 151 21.25 46.03 17.98
CA GLN A 151 22.34 46.21 17.03
C GLN A 151 22.56 47.69 16.66
N LYS A 152 21.48 48.43 16.38
CA LYS A 152 21.56 49.87 16.09
C LYS A 152 22.09 50.66 17.28
N THR A 153 21.70 50.30 18.51
CA THR A 153 22.19 50.96 19.74
C THR A 153 23.67 50.66 19.98
N ALA A 154 24.09 49.40 19.86
CA ALA A 154 25.48 48.99 20.01
C ALA A 154 26.40 49.64 18.95
N ALA A 155 25.93 49.76 17.70
CA ALA A 155 26.67 50.46 16.65
C ALA A 155 26.88 51.95 16.95
N LYS A 156 25.88 52.62 17.54
CA LYS A 156 25.99 54.04 17.96
C LYS A 156 26.86 54.22 19.19
N LYS A 157 26.91 53.23 20.08
CA LYS A 157 27.65 53.27 21.35
C LYS A 157 28.73 52.19 21.38
N SER A 158 29.64 52.22 20.41
CA SER A 158 30.59 51.12 20.18
C SER A 158 31.53 50.81 21.36
N LYS A 159 31.79 51.78 22.24
CA LYS A 159 32.61 51.63 23.46
C LYS A 159 31.81 51.31 24.73
N ASP A 160 30.48 51.26 24.64
CA ASP A 160 29.59 50.95 25.77
C ASP A 160 29.44 49.42 25.90
N GLU A 161 30.14 48.84 26.88
CA GLU A 161 30.11 47.40 27.15
C GLU A 161 28.68 46.91 27.41
N HIS A 162 27.86 47.68 28.12
CA HIS A 162 26.48 47.33 28.38
C HIS A 162 25.65 47.27 27.10
N ALA A 163 25.87 48.21 26.16
CA ALA A 163 25.19 48.18 24.86
C ALA A 163 25.56 46.93 24.02
N GLN A 164 26.83 46.49 24.09
CA GLN A 164 27.29 45.25 23.46
C GLN A 164 26.68 44.00 24.11
N GLU A 165 26.63 43.94 25.45
CA GLU A 165 25.99 42.84 26.17
C GLU A 165 24.51 42.69 25.83
N VAL A 166 23.78 43.80 25.75
CA VAL A 166 22.35 43.81 25.38
C VAL A 166 22.15 43.29 23.95
N MET A 167 23.01 43.67 23.00
CA MET A 167 22.99 43.13 21.64
C MET A 167 23.22 41.62 21.62
N GLN A 168 24.25 41.14 22.34
CA GLN A 168 24.55 39.71 22.43
C GLN A 168 23.38 38.92 23.05
N LYS A 169 22.76 39.45 24.09
CA LYS A 169 21.57 38.84 24.72
C LYS A 169 20.37 38.78 23.78
N ALA A 170 20.15 39.83 22.99
CA ALA A 170 19.07 39.87 21.99
C ALA A 170 19.29 38.83 20.88
N LEU A 171 20.53 38.71 20.37
CA LEU A 171 20.90 37.68 19.39
C LEU A 171 20.70 36.26 19.93
N LYS A 172 21.15 35.97 21.15
CA LYS A 172 20.93 34.66 21.80
C LYS A 172 19.45 34.34 21.96
N THR A 173 18.63 35.33 22.31
CA THR A 173 17.18 35.16 22.46
C THR A 173 16.51 34.87 21.11
N MET A 174 16.88 35.59 20.05
CA MET A 174 16.39 35.35 18.69
C MET A 174 16.75 33.93 18.21
N LEU A 175 18.00 33.51 18.40
CA LEU A 175 18.46 32.17 18.04
C LEU A 175 17.70 31.08 18.81
N HIS A 176 17.53 31.25 20.13
CA HIS A 176 16.75 30.31 20.95
C HIS A 176 15.32 30.18 20.42
N LYS A 177 14.65 31.30 20.12
CA LYS A 177 13.28 31.30 19.58
C LYS A 177 13.21 30.63 18.20
N SER A 178 14.21 30.82 17.33
CA SER A 178 14.30 30.12 16.05
C SER A 178 14.39 28.60 16.24
N LYS A 179 15.30 28.14 17.10
CA LYS A 179 15.47 26.71 17.42
C LYS A 179 14.23 26.10 18.06
N SER A 180 13.57 26.82 18.97
CA SER A 180 12.31 26.37 19.57
C SER A 180 11.20 26.18 18.53
N PHE A 181 11.10 27.10 17.57
CA PHE A 181 10.11 27.01 16.50
C PHE A 181 10.40 25.85 15.55
N GLU A 182 11.66 25.64 15.20
CA GLU A 182 12.08 24.51 14.39
C GLU A 182 11.83 23.16 15.07
N ALA A 183 12.18 23.02 16.35
CA ALA A 183 11.89 21.83 17.14
C ALA A 183 10.38 21.55 17.27
N PHE A 184 9.57 22.61 17.34
CA PHE A 184 8.11 22.50 17.26
C PHE A 184 7.68 21.92 15.90
N ASN A 185 8.19 22.44 14.79
CA ASN A 185 7.85 21.97 13.45
C ASN A 185 8.28 20.50 13.23
N GLN A 186 9.47 20.09 13.71
CA GLN A 186 9.89 18.69 13.67
C GLN A 186 8.94 17.77 14.47
N ARG A 187 8.53 18.20 15.67
CA ARG A 187 7.59 17.45 16.51
C ARG A 187 6.21 17.32 15.85
N CYS A 188 5.72 18.41 15.26
CA CYS A 188 4.44 18.41 14.53
C CYS A 188 4.48 17.51 13.30
N LEU A 189 5.53 17.61 12.47
CA LEU A 189 5.70 16.73 11.32
C LEU A 189 5.75 15.26 11.75
N ARG A 190 6.53 14.95 12.80
CA ARG A 190 6.59 13.59 13.37
C ARG A 190 5.20 13.08 13.76
N ALA A 191 4.44 13.89 14.51
CA ALA A 191 3.10 13.53 14.95
C ALA A 191 2.13 13.32 13.77
N CYS A 192 2.22 14.16 12.73
CA CYS A 192 1.40 14.04 11.53
C CYS A 192 1.73 12.78 10.74
N LEU A 193 3.01 12.47 10.53
CA LEU A 193 3.45 11.25 9.84
C LEU A 193 3.02 9.98 10.58
N ILE A 194 3.10 9.99 11.92
CA ILE A 194 2.61 8.86 12.74
C ILE A 194 1.10 8.71 12.53
N GLU A 195 0.33 9.81 12.59
CA GLU A 195 -1.12 9.71 12.43
C GLU A 195 -1.53 9.27 11.01
N GLU A 196 -0.84 9.74 9.97
CA GLU A 196 -1.05 9.29 8.59
C GLU A 196 -0.75 7.78 8.46
N ARG A 197 0.40 7.33 8.97
CA ARG A 197 0.80 5.91 8.97
C ARG A 197 -0.21 5.03 9.72
N ARG A 198 -0.62 5.44 10.93
CA ARG A 198 -1.62 4.72 11.74
C ARG A 198 -2.92 4.47 10.98
N ARG A 199 -3.38 5.40 10.14
CA ARG A 199 -4.61 5.20 9.34
C ARG A 199 -4.47 4.05 8.35
N TYR A 200 -3.37 4.02 7.60
CA TYR A 200 -3.14 2.99 6.60
C TYR A 200 -2.79 1.64 7.22
N CYS A 201 -2.01 1.61 8.30
CA CYS A 201 -1.77 0.37 9.04
C CYS A 201 -3.09 -0.21 9.58
N TYR A 202 -3.94 0.63 10.19
CA TYR A 202 -5.25 0.19 10.65
C TYR A 202 -6.11 -0.37 9.52
N LEU A 203 -6.14 0.29 8.36
CA LEU A 203 -6.87 -0.21 7.19
C LEU A 203 -6.36 -1.60 6.76
N MET A 204 -5.04 -1.76 6.64
CA MET A 204 -4.42 -3.00 6.17
C MET A 204 -4.56 -4.14 7.18
N ASP A 205 -4.42 -3.87 8.48
CA ASP A 205 -4.61 -4.89 9.52
C ASP A 205 -6.03 -5.47 9.49
N ASN A 206 -7.04 -4.59 9.36
CA ASN A 206 -8.43 -5.01 9.23
C ASN A 206 -8.69 -5.76 7.90
N TYR A 207 -8.05 -5.35 6.81
CA TYR A 207 -8.15 -6.05 5.52
C TYR A 207 -7.56 -7.45 5.58
N VAL A 208 -6.31 -7.58 6.04
CA VAL A 208 -5.62 -8.87 6.16
C VAL A 208 -6.38 -9.80 7.10
N SER A 209 -6.92 -9.30 8.22
CA SER A 209 -7.74 -10.09 9.14
C SER A 209 -8.94 -10.81 8.48
N VAL A 210 -9.52 -10.20 7.44
CA VAL A 210 -10.61 -10.80 6.66
C VAL A 210 -10.10 -11.77 5.59
N PHE A 211 -9.03 -11.42 4.88
CA PHE A 211 -8.61 -12.08 3.66
C PHE A 211 -7.33 -12.93 3.77
N GLU A 212 -6.75 -13.08 4.96
CA GLU A 212 -5.47 -13.77 5.14
C GLU A 212 -5.45 -15.17 4.50
N ASP A 213 -6.48 -15.97 4.75
CA ASP A 213 -6.57 -17.34 4.24
C ASP A 213 -6.68 -17.36 2.71
N ASP A 214 -7.54 -16.52 2.12
CA ASP A 214 -7.69 -16.39 0.67
C ASP A 214 -6.40 -15.90 0.00
N LEU A 215 -5.75 -14.88 0.57
CA LEU A 215 -4.51 -14.33 0.05
C LEU A 215 -3.38 -15.35 0.12
N ARG A 216 -3.29 -16.12 1.21
CA ARG A 216 -2.33 -17.21 1.35
C ARG A 216 -2.58 -18.30 0.31
N ASN A 217 -3.84 -18.70 0.14
CA ASN A 217 -4.24 -19.72 -0.83
C ASN A 217 -4.05 -19.29 -2.28
N SER A 218 -4.08 -17.97 -2.56
CA SER A 218 -3.78 -17.41 -3.90
C SER A 218 -2.30 -17.39 -4.28
N GLY A 219 -1.40 -17.77 -3.35
CA GLY A 219 0.06 -17.65 -3.54
C GLY A 219 0.63 -16.27 -3.15
N ALA A 220 -0.20 -15.35 -2.65
CA ALA A 220 0.21 -14.01 -2.21
C ALA A 220 0.80 -13.96 -0.78
N ALA A 221 1.21 -15.09 -0.22
CA ALA A 221 1.67 -15.19 1.17
C ALA A 221 2.86 -14.28 1.50
N ALA A 222 3.76 -14.05 0.54
CA ALA A 222 4.90 -13.14 0.71
C ALA A 222 4.45 -11.67 0.88
N LEU A 223 3.48 -11.23 0.08
CA LEU A 223 2.92 -9.88 0.15
C LEU A 223 2.18 -9.64 1.46
N VAL A 224 1.42 -10.64 1.93
CA VAL A 224 0.75 -10.58 3.24
C VAL A 224 1.77 -10.39 4.35
N ARG A 225 2.89 -11.14 4.32
CA ARG A 225 3.96 -10.99 5.31
C ARG A 225 4.58 -9.60 5.26
N GLU A 226 4.92 -9.10 4.08
CA GLU A 226 5.48 -7.76 3.89
C GLU A 226 4.56 -6.68 4.47
N VAL A 227 3.26 -6.74 4.17
CA VAL A 227 2.27 -5.80 4.71
C VAL A 227 2.23 -5.84 6.23
N LEU A 228 2.22 -7.04 6.83
CA LEU A 228 2.18 -7.22 8.29
C LEU A 228 3.48 -6.73 8.96
N GLU A 229 4.63 -6.92 8.32
CA GLU A 229 5.91 -6.38 8.80
C GLU A 229 5.88 -4.84 8.76
N LEU A 230 5.37 -4.26 7.67
CA LEU A 230 5.23 -2.82 7.51
C LEU A 230 4.17 -2.21 8.42
N SER A 231 3.15 -2.95 8.85
CA SER A 231 2.07 -2.45 9.72
C SER A 231 2.28 -2.72 11.20
N GLY A 232 3.20 -3.62 11.58
CA GLY A 232 3.36 -4.12 12.96
C GLY A 232 3.71 -3.08 14.04
N ALA A 233 4.26 -1.92 13.66
CA ALA A 233 4.56 -0.82 14.57
C ALA A 233 4.04 0.52 14.00
N PRO A 234 2.72 0.79 14.04
CA PRO A 234 2.13 1.98 13.44
C PRO A 234 2.48 3.26 14.23
N GLU A 235 2.82 3.09 15.50
CA GLU A 235 3.20 4.14 16.44
C GLU A 235 4.64 4.66 16.25
N GLN A 236 5.44 3.91 15.49
CA GLN A 236 6.85 4.18 15.27
C GLN A 236 7.07 4.58 13.82
N LEU A 237 7.83 5.65 13.61
CA LEU A 237 8.24 6.05 12.28
C LEU A 237 9.39 5.16 11.79
N PRO A 238 9.32 4.62 10.57
CA PRO A 238 10.46 3.97 9.92
C PRO A 238 11.61 4.96 9.71
N ASP A 239 12.82 4.43 9.52
CA ASP A 239 14.04 5.22 9.34
C ASP A 239 13.92 6.21 8.16
N SER A 240 13.29 5.80 7.07
CA SER A 240 13.04 6.67 5.91
C SER A 240 12.23 7.94 6.28
N SER A 241 11.27 7.82 7.19
CA SER A 241 10.47 8.95 7.68
C SER A 241 11.27 9.81 8.67
N LEU A 242 12.19 9.22 9.44
CA LEU A 242 13.08 9.96 10.34
C LEU A 242 14.12 10.77 9.55
N GLU A 243 14.69 10.16 8.51
CA GLU A 243 15.62 10.82 7.58
C GLU A 243 14.96 12.01 6.88
N LEU A 244 13.69 11.89 6.48
CA LEU A 244 12.93 13.00 5.91
C LEU A 244 12.85 14.20 6.88
N ILE A 245 12.57 13.94 8.16
CA ILE A 245 12.51 15.00 9.18
C ILE A 245 13.90 15.60 9.37
N ALA A 246 14.95 14.78 9.44
CA ALA A 246 16.32 15.23 9.65
C ALA A 246 16.84 16.07 8.48
N ARG A 247 16.62 15.62 7.24
CA ARG A 247 17.06 16.30 6.00
C ARG A 247 16.43 17.68 5.85
N ASN A 248 15.20 17.86 6.32
CA ASN A 248 14.46 19.11 6.18
C ASN A 248 14.60 20.02 7.42
N GLY A 249 15.19 19.51 8.52
CA GLY A 249 15.67 20.31 9.64
C GLY A 249 17.04 20.92 9.36
N SER A 250 17.39 21.98 10.10
CA SER A 250 18.76 22.47 10.16
C SER A 250 19.54 21.54 11.10
N ASN A 251 20.67 21.01 10.62
CA ASN A 251 21.56 20.15 11.42
C ASN A 251 22.13 20.92 12.62
N GLY A 252 21.37 20.99 13.70
CA GLY A 252 21.72 21.67 14.94
C GLY A 252 21.68 20.71 16.12
N VAL A 253 22.61 19.76 16.15
CA VAL A 253 22.92 18.83 17.26
C VAL A 253 21.70 18.04 17.74
N MET A 254 21.60 16.79 17.30
CA MET A 254 20.79 15.77 17.96
C MET A 254 21.04 15.84 19.47
N PHE A 255 19.98 15.92 20.25
CA PHE A 255 20.04 15.43 21.63
C PHE A 255 20.21 13.92 21.49
N GLU A 256 21.45 13.44 21.64
CA GLU A 256 21.74 12.01 21.70
C GLU A 256 20.86 11.38 22.78
N VAL A 257 20.00 10.46 22.35
CA VAL A 257 19.54 9.40 23.23
C VAL A 257 20.63 8.33 23.15
N PRO A 258 21.24 7.90 24.26
CA PRO A 258 22.28 6.89 24.20
C PRO A 258 21.63 5.56 23.77
N VAL A 259 21.93 5.14 22.54
CA VAL A 259 21.75 3.75 22.12
C VAL A 259 23.11 3.09 22.26
N GLY A 260 23.20 2.19 23.24
CA GLY A 260 24.39 1.39 23.46
C GLY A 260 24.68 0.47 22.26
N ALA A 261 25.95 0.54 21.84
CA ALA A 261 26.79 -0.51 21.27
C ALA A 261 26.15 -1.65 20.46
N GLY A 262 26.51 -1.70 19.18
CA GLY A 262 26.51 -2.90 18.35
C GLY A 262 27.25 -2.61 17.05
N GLU A 263 28.47 -3.11 16.94
CA GLU A 263 29.45 -2.86 15.87
C GLU A 263 29.04 -3.36 14.48
N GLU A 264 29.75 -2.79 13.50
CA GLU A 264 29.70 -3.00 12.05
C GLU A 264 29.75 -4.47 11.57
N LYS A 265 29.07 -4.74 10.44
CA LYS A 265 29.78 -5.29 9.27
C LYS A 265 28.97 -5.13 7.98
N GLU A 266 29.57 -4.35 7.08
CA GLU A 266 29.25 -4.27 5.66
C GLU A 266 29.71 -5.55 4.95
N LYS A 267 28.82 -6.21 4.18
CA LYS A 267 29.18 -7.11 3.08
C LYS A 267 28.18 -7.03 1.94
N SER A 268 28.55 -6.19 0.98
CA SER A 268 28.49 -6.34 -0.48
C SER A 268 27.76 -7.57 -1.08
N LEU A 269 26.87 -7.22 -2.03
CA LEU A 269 26.47 -7.89 -3.29
C LEU A 269 25.30 -8.88 -3.31
N ARG A 270 24.39 -8.53 -4.25
CA ARG A 270 23.33 -9.30 -4.87
C ARG A 270 23.72 -10.75 -5.16
N SER A 271 22.91 -11.69 -4.67
CA SER A 271 22.33 -12.75 -5.48
C SER A 271 21.15 -13.34 -4.70
N ILE A 272 19.92 -13.13 -5.19
CA ILE A 272 18.72 -13.75 -4.60
C ILE A 272 18.59 -15.10 -5.28
N GLU A 273 18.93 -16.18 -4.59
CA GLU A 273 18.48 -17.51 -5.00
C GLU A 273 16.97 -17.62 -4.74
N PRO A 274 16.16 -17.98 -5.75
CA PRO A 274 14.73 -18.11 -5.56
C PRO A 274 14.39 -19.28 -4.62
N SER A 275 13.35 -19.06 -3.80
CA SER A 275 12.77 -20.04 -2.87
C SER A 275 12.43 -21.36 -3.57
N PRO A 276 12.53 -22.52 -2.91
CA PRO A 276 12.20 -23.84 -3.48
C PRO A 276 10.82 -23.91 -4.16
N LEU A 277 9.85 -23.12 -3.71
CA LEU A 277 8.51 -23.03 -4.30
C LEU A 277 8.49 -22.28 -5.65
N THR A 278 9.42 -21.34 -5.83
CA THR A 278 9.63 -20.60 -7.09
C THR A 278 10.27 -21.50 -8.15
N LYS A 279 11.22 -22.37 -7.75
CA LYS A 279 11.82 -23.39 -8.62
C LYS A 279 10.80 -24.47 -9.03
N GLU A 280 9.85 -24.79 -8.15
CA GLU A 280 8.75 -25.73 -8.44
C GLU A 280 7.70 -25.15 -9.40
N LEU A 281 7.47 -23.83 -9.34
CA LEU A 281 6.61 -23.09 -10.29
C LEU A 281 7.26 -22.94 -11.67
N GLU A 282 8.57 -22.66 -11.74
CA GLU A 282 9.32 -22.61 -13.01
C GLU A 282 9.39 -23.99 -13.70
N GLN A 283 9.46 -25.08 -12.94
CA GLN A 283 9.38 -26.46 -13.47
C GLN A 283 8.00 -26.83 -14.00
N ARG A 284 6.92 -26.21 -13.52
CA ARG A 284 5.57 -26.38 -14.12
C ARG A 284 5.43 -25.67 -15.46
N PHE A 285 6.24 -24.65 -15.74
CA PHE A 285 6.25 -23.93 -17.02
C PHE A 285 7.25 -24.48 -18.04
N HIS A 286 8.24 -25.29 -17.64
CA HIS A 286 9.21 -25.92 -18.57
C HIS A 286 8.75 -27.28 -19.15
N ASN A 287 7.66 -27.87 -18.64
CA ASN A 287 7.19 -29.20 -19.06
C ASN A 287 6.01 -29.16 -20.05
N HIS A 288 5.82 -28.05 -20.78
CA HIS A 288 4.76 -27.91 -21.79
C HIS A 288 5.25 -27.86 -23.24
N ASP A 289 6.52 -28.22 -23.49
CA ASP A 289 7.01 -28.52 -24.83
C ASP A 289 7.22 -30.04 -24.95
N ASP A 290 6.17 -30.75 -25.38
CA ASP A 290 6.29 -31.70 -26.50
C ASP A 290 4.90 -32.18 -26.95
N HIS A 291 4.62 -31.89 -28.23
CA HIS A 291 3.48 -32.23 -29.09
C HIS A 291 2.30 -31.24 -29.21
N ASP A 292 2.39 -30.49 -30.32
CA ASP A 292 1.36 -29.80 -31.11
C ASP A 292 -0.05 -30.43 -31.07
N ASP A 293 -1.03 -29.63 -30.64
CA ASP A 293 -2.30 -29.43 -31.38
C ASP A 293 -3.04 -28.21 -30.77
N GLN A 294 -3.12 -27.10 -31.51
CA GLN A 294 -3.86 -25.90 -31.11
C GLN A 294 -5.38 -26.09 -31.20
N PRO A 295 -6.16 -25.65 -30.19
CA PRO A 295 -7.52 -25.17 -30.41
C PRO A 295 -7.54 -23.63 -30.33
N HIS A 296 -7.72 -22.98 -31.47
CA HIS A 296 -8.07 -21.55 -31.50
C HIS A 296 -9.46 -21.35 -30.89
N LEU A 297 -9.53 -20.66 -29.75
CA LEU A 297 -10.78 -20.11 -29.22
C LEU A 297 -10.62 -18.62 -28.96
N LEU A 298 -11.24 -17.82 -29.83
CA LEU A 298 -11.40 -16.37 -29.67
C LEU A 298 -12.38 -16.05 -28.52
N PRO A 299 -12.23 -14.92 -27.83
CA PRO A 299 -13.19 -14.42 -26.84
C PRO A 299 -14.55 -14.03 -27.47
N PRO A 300 -15.64 -13.97 -26.67
CA PRO A 300 -17.01 -13.94 -27.18
C PRO A 300 -17.34 -12.63 -27.90
N GLY A 301 -17.81 -12.74 -29.16
CA GLY A 301 -18.38 -11.61 -29.92
C GLY A 301 -17.98 -11.45 -31.39
N CYS A 302 -17.22 -12.36 -32.01
CA CYS A 302 -16.78 -12.22 -33.41
C CYS A 302 -17.55 -13.13 -34.38
N PRO A 303 -18.09 -12.62 -35.52
CA PRO A 303 -18.78 -13.43 -36.52
C PRO A 303 -17.79 -14.23 -37.40
N PRO A 304 -18.13 -15.44 -37.87
CA PRO A 304 -17.17 -16.31 -38.55
C PRO A 304 -17.06 -15.98 -40.06
N GLY A 305 -15.86 -15.63 -40.52
CA GLY A 305 -15.53 -15.67 -41.95
C GLY A 305 -14.22 -14.97 -42.33
N GLY A 306 -13.28 -15.74 -42.91
CA GLY A 306 -12.27 -15.20 -43.83
C GLY A 306 -10.83 -15.68 -43.63
N LEU A 307 -10.52 -16.89 -44.12
CA LEU A 307 -9.15 -17.32 -44.41
C LEU A 307 -8.60 -16.58 -45.63
N ARG A 308 -7.36 -16.08 -45.56
CA ARG A 308 -6.43 -16.02 -46.70
C ARG A 308 -5.01 -15.62 -46.27
N SER A 309 -4.08 -16.56 -46.37
CA SER A 309 -2.73 -16.29 -46.86
C SER A 309 -2.09 -17.60 -47.35
N HIS A 310 -1.64 -17.61 -48.60
CA HIS A 310 -0.55 -18.48 -49.03
C HIS A 310 0.46 -17.61 -49.76
N THR A 311 1.69 -17.68 -49.28
CA THR A 311 2.89 -17.04 -49.79
C THR A 311 3.43 -17.80 -50.99
N SER A 312 3.89 -17.04 -51.97
CA SER A 312 4.61 -17.49 -53.16
C SER A 312 5.97 -18.10 -52.83
N THR A 313 6.33 -19.16 -53.55
CA THR A 313 7.72 -19.54 -53.85
C THR A 313 7.77 -19.99 -55.31
N ASP A 314 8.52 -19.25 -56.12
CA ASP A 314 8.97 -19.62 -57.46
C ASP A 314 10.17 -20.57 -57.35
N ASP A 315 10.20 -21.66 -58.13
CA ASP A 315 11.09 -21.80 -59.29
C ASP A 315 11.02 -23.22 -59.89
N LEU A 316 10.78 -23.27 -61.22
CA LEU A 316 11.38 -24.12 -62.28
C LEU A 316 11.26 -25.66 -62.13
N ASP A 317 10.88 -26.47 -63.13
CA ASP A 317 11.09 -26.40 -64.57
C ASP A 317 10.22 -27.47 -65.30
N ALA A 318 10.04 -27.24 -66.61
CA ALA A 318 10.00 -28.25 -67.67
C ALA A 318 8.91 -29.35 -67.72
N ASN A 319 7.94 -29.07 -68.61
CA ASN A 319 7.78 -29.78 -69.89
C ASN A 319 6.71 -30.90 -69.98
N GLN A 320 5.95 -30.74 -71.08
CA GLN A 320 5.33 -31.77 -71.90
C GLN A 320 3.98 -32.40 -71.48
N SER A 321 2.96 -31.91 -72.21
CA SER A 321 2.20 -32.70 -73.19
C SER A 321 0.92 -33.40 -72.73
N ARG A 322 -0.19 -32.78 -73.17
CA ARG A 322 -1.26 -33.38 -73.99
C ARG A 322 -2.05 -34.58 -73.46
N ARG A 323 -3.37 -34.41 -73.68
CA ARG A 323 -4.44 -35.42 -73.89
C ARG A 323 -5.02 -36.01 -72.60
N SER A 324 -6.28 -35.67 -72.29
CA SER A 324 -7.52 -36.16 -72.91
C SER A 324 -7.91 -37.54 -72.40
N ARG A 325 -9.04 -37.52 -71.68
CA ARG A 325 -10.10 -38.52 -71.63
C ARG A 325 -9.87 -39.81 -70.83
N ARG A 326 -10.97 -40.14 -70.14
CA ARG A 326 -11.52 -41.46 -69.80
C ARG A 326 -11.14 -42.06 -68.45
N SER A 327 -12.11 -41.98 -67.53
CA SER A 327 -12.65 -43.13 -66.78
C SER A 327 -12.99 -44.31 -67.72
N PRO A 328 -13.16 -45.58 -67.28
CA PRO A 328 -13.71 -46.02 -65.98
C PRO A 328 -13.14 -47.34 -65.38
N SER A 329 -13.76 -47.78 -64.27
CA SER A 329 -13.84 -49.15 -63.69
C SER A 329 -12.51 -49.78 -63.23
N SER A 330 -12.41 -50.41 -62.06
CA SER A 330 -13.36 -51.21 -61.26
C SER A 330 -13.16 -51.00 -59.77
#